data_AF-A0A1Y4TI77-F1
#
_entry.id   AF-A0A1Y4TI77-F1
#
_cell.length_a   1.000
_cell.length_b   1.000
_cell.length_c   1.000
_cell.angle_alpha   90.00
_cell.angle_beta   90.00
_cell.angle_gamma   90.00
#
_symmetry.space_group_name_H-M   'P 1'
#
loop_
_entity.id
_entity.type
_entity.pdbx_description
1 polymer ?
#
loop_
_entity_poly.entity_id
_entity_poly.type
_entity_poly.pdbx_seq_one_letter_code
_entity_poly.pdbx_strand_id
1 'polypeptide(L)'
;MLDFLKEILGDAYTEDIGTRVSEEVGKRFVEKSDLEAKDNELKAAKDQLADAAKTIESLQEQGKDLEAVRKEAAEYKARAQQAEKDAAAQLEEYKFDTWWNGQVSANKGRNAAVLRTLAGEERMQALRASTNRDADAKTLFEQLKKDSAYAFEDMTPPPPPYAAGTGTTVVMANNAAMRSAMGLPAEKK
;
A
#
# COMPACT_ATOMS: atom_id res chain seq x y z
N MET A 1 8.24 19.31 14.06
CA MET A 1 8.24 19.00 12.60
C MET A 1 6.84 19.01 11.99
N LEU A 2 5.77 18.86 12.78
CA LEU A 2 4.38 19.02 12.35
C LEU A 2 3.72 20.29 12.92
N ASP A 3 4.52 21.28 13.34
CA ASP A 3 4.02 22.49 14.01
C ASP A 3 3.17 23.36 13.07
N PHE A 4 3.36 23.22 11.75
CA PHE A 4 2.51 23.82 10.73
C PHE A 4 1.05 23.33 10.80
N LEU A 5 0.79 22.11 11.28
CA LEU A 5 -0.57 21.61 11.47
C LEU A 5 -1.30 22.35 12.60
N LYS A 6 -0.58 22.77 13.66
CA LYS A 6 -1.15 23.57 14.74
C LYS A 6 -1.50 24.98 14.25
N GLU A 7 -0.68 25.53 13.35
CA GLU A 7 -0.93 26.84 12.74
C GLU A 7 -2.13 26.84 11.79
N ILE A 8 -2.31 25.75 11.01
CA ILE A 8 -3.44 25.61 10.06
C ILE A 8 -4.75 25.22 10.77
N LEU A 9 -4.69 24.32 11.76
CA LEU A 9 -5.87 23.76 12.41
C LEU A 9 -6.28 24.51 13.68
N GLY A 10 -5.41 25.33 14.27
CA GLY A 10 -5.71 26.12 15.47
C GLY A 10 -6.31 25.26 16.59
N ASP A 11 -7.47 25.68 17.12
CA ASP A 11 -8.20 24.97 18.19
C ASP A 11 -8.77 23.60 17.78
N ALA A 12 -8.83 23.28 16.48
CA ALA A 12 -9.24 21.96 16.00
C ALA A 12 -8.08 20.95 15.99
N TYR A 13 -6.87 21.37 16.34
CA TYR A 13 -5.74 20.48 16.48
C TYR A 13 -5.92 19.55 17.69
N THR A 14 -5.79 18.26 17.44
CA THR A 14 -5.67 17.24 18.50
C THR A 14 -4.41 16.42 18.29
N GLU A 15 -3.84 15.88 19.36
CA GLU A 15 -2.66 15.02 19.28
C GLU A 15 -2.91 13.79 18.38
N ASP A 16 -4.14 13.30 18.32
CA ASP A 16 -4.55 12.21 17.42
C ASP A 16 -4.47 12.59 15.94
N ILE A 17 -4.87 13.81 15.57
CA ILE A 17 -4.74 14.31 14.18
C ILE A 17 -3.26 14.46 13.84
N GLY A 18 -2.46 15.01 14.76
CA GLY A 18 -1.02 15.10 14.60
C GLY A 18 -0.38 13.72 14.35
N THR A 19 -0.75 12.73 15.15
CA THR A 19 -0.19 11.36 15.07
C THR A 19 -0.59 10.66 13.78
N ARG A 20 -1.86 10.71 13.39
CA ARG A 20 -2.34 10.10 12.13
C ARG A 20 -1.72 10.74 10.89
N VAL A 21 -1.60 12.06 10.86
CA VAL A 21 -0.92 12.75 9.74
C VAL A 21 0.56 12.38 9.73
N SER A 22 1.21 12.24 10.89
CA SER A 22 2.59 11.78 10.97
C SER A 22 2.78 10.37 10.43
N GLU A 23 1.86 9.44 10.73
CA GLU A 23 1.89 8.08 10.20
C GLU A 23 1.61 8.04 8.69
N GLU A 24 0.67 8.85 8.21
CA GLU A 24 0.30 8.88 6.80
C GLU A 24 1.36 9.56 5.94
N VAL A 25 2.00 10.61 6.47
CA VAL A 25 3.22 11.20 5.88
C VAL A 25 4.35 10.17 5.93
N GLY A 26 4.62 9.50 7.06
CA GLY A 26 5.64 8.45 7.12
C GLY A 26 5.41 7.29 6.14
N LYS A 27 4.16 6.98 5.80
CA LYS A 27 3.79 5.95 4.80
C LYS A 27 3.85 6.43 3.35
N ARG A 28 3.68 7.73 3.09
CA ARG A 28 3.62 8.32 1.73
C ARG A 28 4.85 9.15 1.36
N PHE A 29 5.67 9.50 2.33
CA PHE A 29 6.90 10.27 2.16
C PHE A 29 7.99 9.27 1.81
N VAL A 30 8.34 9.24 0.53
CA VAL A 30 9.56 8.60 0.06
C VAL A 30 10.70 9.25 0.84
N GLU A 31 11.43 8.46 1.64
CA GLU A 31 12.56 8.99 2.39
C GLU A 31 13.47 9.73 1.41
N LYS A 32 13.96 10.92 1.79
CA LYS A 32 14.92 11.66 0.95
C LYS A 32 16.10 10.77 0.53
N SER A 33 16.47 9.79 1.35
CA SER A 33 17.46 8.75 1.05
C SER A 33 17.14 7.94 -0.21
N ASP A 34 15.89 7.52 -0.41
CA ASP A 34 15.47 6.76 -1.59
C ASP A 34 15.41 7.64 -2.85
N LEU A 35 14.96 8.89 -2.71
CA LEU A 35 15.00 9.86 -3.81
C LEU A 35 16.44 10.23 -4.19
N GLU A 36 17.30 10.45 -3.20
CA GLU A 36 18.73 10.72 -3.40
C GLU A 36 19.47 9.49 -3.93
N ALA A 37 19.11 8.28 -3.50
CA ALA A 37 19.64 7.03 -4.06
C ALA A 37 19.25 6.90 -5.53
N LYS A 38 17.99 7.16 -5.87
CA LYS A 38 17.52 7.16 -7.26
C LYS A 38 18.16 8.26 -8.09
N ASP A 39 18.32 9.47 -7.56
CA ASP A 39 19.00 10.57 -8.24
C ASP A 39 20.50 10.28 -8.43
N ASN A 40 21.15 9.62 -7.48
CA ASN A 40 22.55 9.19 -7.59
C ASN A 40 22.70 8.05 -8.60
N GLU A 41 21.80 7.07 -8.62
CA GLU A 41 21.74 6.04 -9.67
C GLU A 41 21.52 6.66 -11.06
N LEU A 42 20.64 7.67 -11.15
CA LEU A 42 20.34 8.37 -12.40
C LEU A 42 21.53 9.23 -12.87
N LYS A 43 22.24 9.90 -11.95
CA LYS A 43 23.50 10.60 -12.25
C LYS A 43 24.59 9.63 -12.68
N ALA A 44 24.79 8.53 -11.95
CA ALA A 44 25.78 7.51 -12.31
C ALA A 44 25.48 6.91 -13.70
N ALA A 45 24.22 6.63 -14.00
CA ALA A 45 23.80 6.15 -15.32
C ALA A 45 24.04 7.21 -16.41
N LYS A 46 23.81 8.50 -16.13
CA LYS A 46 24.09 9.60 -17.05
C LYS A 46 25.58 9.81 -17.28
N ASP A 47 26.41 9.70 -16.25
CA ASP A 47 27.86 9.80 -16.35
C ASP A 47 28.43 8.62 -17.15
N GLN A 48 27.95 7.40 -16.89
CA GLN A 48 28.27 6.23 -17.71
C GLN A 48 27.84 6.40 -19.16
N LEU A 49 26.72 7.07 -19.43
CA LEU A 49 26.23 7.35 -20.77
C LEU A 49 27.12 8.39 -21.48
N ALA A 50 27.60 9.40 -20.76
CA ALA A 50 28.52 10.41 -21.30
C ALA A 50 29.92 9.82 -21.59
N ASP A 51 30.42 8.95 -20.72
CA ASP A 51 31.70 8.26 -20.95
C ASP A 51 31.58 7.24 -22.09
N ALA A 52 30.47 6.49 -22.17
CA ALA A 52 30.20 5.63 -23.32
C ALA A 52 30.10 6.43 -24.62
N ALA A 53 29.45 7.60 -24.61
CA ALA A 53 29.36 8.48 -25.78
C ALA A 53 30.75 8.96 -26.26
N LYS A 54 31.62 9.40 -25.33
CA LYS A 54 33.02 9.78 -25.66
C LYS A 54 33.84 8.60 -26.17
N THR A 55 33.61 7.41 -25.62
CA THR A 55 34.29 6.20 -26.07
C THR A 55 33.86 5.84 -27.49
N ILE A 56 32.56 5.94 -27.80
CA ILE A 56 32.01 5.76 -29.15
C ILE A 56 32.63 6.78 -30.12
N GLU A 57 32.73 8.05 -29.72
CA GLU A 57 33.31 9.13 -30.55
C GLU A 57 34.81 8.89 -30.82
N SER A 58 35.58 8.52 -29.79
CA SER A 58 37.00 8.15 -29.92
C SER A 58 37.22 6.88 -30.76
N LEU A 59 36.30 5.91 -30.71
CA LEU A 59 36.36 4.68 -31.52
C LEU A 59 35.93 4.93 -32.97
N GLN A 60 35.03 5.89 -33.21
CA GLN A 60 34.68 6.37 -34.55
C GLN A 60 35.86 7.07 -35.23
N GLU A 61 36.65 7.87 -34.49
CA GLU A 61 37.84 8.55 -35.01
C GLU A 61 38.99 7.58 -35.38
N GLN A 62 39.09 6.42 -34.73
CA GLN A 62 40.18 5.44 -34.95
C GLN A 62 39.93 4.46 -36.13
N GLY A 63 38.76 4.53 -36.77
CA GLY A 63 38.57 4.05 -38.14
C GLY A 63 38.78 2.55 -38.42
N LYS A 64 38.76 1.66 -37.42
CA LYS A 64 38.95 0.21 -37.64
C LYS A 64 37.83 -0.72 -37.14
N ASP A 65 36.83 -0.20 -36.42
CA ASP A 65 35.70 -1.00 -35.93
C ASP A 65 34.33 -0.36 -36.23
N LEU A 66 34.22 0.30 -37.39
CA LEU A 66 33.02 1.05 -37.80
C LEU A 66 31.73 0.20 -37.88
N GLU A 67 31.83 -1.11 -38.12
CA GLU A 67 30.69 -2.04 -38.02
C GLU A 67 30.39 -2.49 -36.59
N ALA A 68 31.41 -2.74 -35.76
CA ALA A 68 31.23 -3.12 -34.35
C ALA A 68 30.65 -1.96 -33.54
N VAL A 69 31.19 -0.75 -33.72
CA VAL A 69 30.70 0.49 -33.09
C VAL A 69 29.30 0.86 -33.58
N ARG A 70 28.97 0.62 -34.87
CA ARG A 70 27.59 0.79 -35.36
C ARG A 70 26.63 -0.23 -34.76
N LYS A 71 27.06 -1.49 -34.60
CA LYS A 71 26.26 -2.54 -33.95
C LYS A 71 26.04 -2.23 -32.49
N GLU A 72 27.08 -1.86 -31.74
CA GLU A 72 26.96 -1.47 -30.34
C GLU A 72 26.13 -0.21 -30.17
N ALA A 73 26.29 0.82 -31.01
CA ALA A 73 25.44 2.01 -30.96
C ALA A 73 23.97 1.69 -31.31
N ALA A 74 23.71 0.77 -32.24
CA ALA A 74 22.37 0.31 -32.56
C ALA A 74 21.77 -0.52 -31.41
N GLU A 75 22.55 -1.40 -30.78
CA GLU A 75 22.14 -2.17 -29.60
C GLU A 75 21.93 -1.27 -28.39
N TYR A 76 22.74 -0.23 -28.22
CA TYR A 76 22.62 0.75 -27.14
C TYR A 76 21.38 1.62 -27.34
N LYS A 77 21.12 2.07 -28.57
CA LYS A 77 19.89 2.78 -28.93
C LYS A 77 18.66 1.90 -28.77
N ALA A 78 18.75 0.62 -29.14
CA ALA A 78 17.69 -0.35 -28.91
C ALA A 78 17.45 -0.57 -27.41
N ARG A 79 18.51 -0.74 -26.61
CA ARG A 79 18.42 -0.86 -25.14
C ARG A 79 17.86 0.40 -24.49
N ALA A 80 18.24 1.59 -24.95
CA ALA A 80 17.70 2.84 -24.44
C ALA A 80 16.21 3.00 -24.78
N GLN A 81 15.81 2.70 -26.02
CA GLN A 81 14.39 2.69 -26.40
C GLN A 81 13.59 1.60 -25.68
N GLN A 82 14.19 0.43 -25.45
CA GLN A 82 13.61 -0.64 -24.66
C GLN A 82 13.42 -0.18 -23.21
N ALA A 83 14.45 0.43 -22.61
CA ALA A 83 14.41 0.95 -21.25
C ALA A 83 13.40 2.11 -21.10
N GLU A 84 13.26 2.98 -22.10
CA GLU A 84 12.20 4.01 -22.09
C GLU A 84 10.81 3.39 -22.18
N LYS A 85 10.62 2.37 -23.02
CA LYS A 85 9.35 1.64 -23.12
C LYS A 85 9.04 0.85 -21.85
N ASP A 86 10.03 0.18 -21.28
CA ASP A 86 9.91 -0.57 -20.03
C ASP A 86 9.67 0.38 -18.86
N ALA A 87 10.38 1.52 -18.78
CA ALA A 87 10.13 2.53 -17.77
C ALA A 87 8.72 3.12 -17.90
N ALA A 88 8.27 3.45 -19.12
CA ALA A 88 6.92 3.94 -19.35
C ALA A 88 5.86 2.86 -19.00
N ALA A 89 6.09 1.61 -19.37
CA ALA A 89 5.21 0.49 -19.04
C ALA A 89 5.15 0.25 -17.53
N GLN A 90 6.30 0.25 -16.84
CA GLN A 90 6.37 0.12 -15.39
C GLN A 90 5.73 1.30 -14.68
N LEU A 91 5.83 2.52 -15.22
CA LEU A 91 5.25 3.70 -14.61
C LEU A 91 3.73 3.71 -14.76
N GLU A 92 3.19 3.27 -15.90
CA GLU A 92 1.75 3.04 -16.07
C GLU A 92 1.24 1.85 -15.24
N GLU A 93 2.02 0.77 -15.15
CA GLU A 93 1.69 -0.37 -14.30
C GLU A 93 1.69 0.03 -12.81
N TYR A 94 2.67 0.80 -12.37
CA TYR A 94 2.79 1.31 -11.00
C TYR A 94 1.62 2.24 -10.66
N LYS A 95 1.28 3.19 -11.55
CA LYS A 95 0.11 4.07 -11.36
C LYS A 95 -1.18 3.26 -11.23
N PHE A 96 -1.35 2.27 -12.10
CA PHE A 96 -2.53 1.42 -12.07
C PHE A 96 -2.59 0.56 -10.81
N ASP A 97 -1.46 -0.03 -10.39
CA ASP A 97 -1.38 -0.86 -9.20
C ASP A 97 -1.61 -0.04 -7.92
N THR A 98 -1.02 1.16 -7.83
CA THR A 98 -1.26 2.09 -6.72
C THR A 98 -2.74 2.47 -6.62
N TRP A 99 -3.38 2.79 -7.74
CA TRP A 99 -4.82 3.08 -7.76
C TRP A 99 -5.64 1.84 -7.39
N TRP A 100 -5.31 0.66 -7.90
CA TRP A 100 -5.99 -0.59 -7.60
C TRP A 100 -5.92 -0.92 -6.11
N ASN A 101 -4.73 -0.86 -5.53
CA ASN A 101 -4.49 -1.08 -4.10
C ASN A 101 -5.27 -0.08 -3.23
N GLY A 102 -5.37 1.18 -3.69
CA GLY A 102 -6.21 2.20 -3.07
C GLY A 102 -7.71 1.84 -3.10
N GLN A 103 -8.22 1.38 -4.24
CA GLN A 103 -9.62 0.93 -4.38
C GLN A 103 -9.93 -0.31 -3.54
N VAL A 104 -9.00 -1.26 -3.49
CA VAL A 104 -9.09 -2.45 -2.63
C VAL A 104 -9.20 -2.03 -1.17
N SER A 105 -8.33 -1.11 -0.71
CA SER A 105 -8.34 -0.60 0.66
C SER A 105 -9.64 0.15 0.98
N ALA A 106 -10.11 1.01 0.08
CA ALA A 106 -11.38 1.74 0.23
C ALA A 106 -12.59 0.78 0.33
N ASN A 107 -12.50 -0.38 -0.33
CA ASN A 107 -13.53 -1.41 -0.31
C ASN A 107 -13.36 -2.47 0.79
N LYS A 108 -12.38 -2.30 1.68
CA LYS A 108 -12.00 -3.26 2.74
C LYS A 108 -11.67 -4.65 2.20
N GLY A 109 -10.99 -4.70 1.07
CA GLY A 109 -10.46 -5.94 0.53
C GLY A 109 -9.24 -6.41 1.30
N ARG A 110 -9.20 -7.69 1.66
CA ARG A 110 -8.14 -8.29 2.49
C ARG A 110 -6.78 -8.34 1.80
N ASN A 111 -6.78 -8.55 0.48
CA ASN A 111 -5.54 -8.66 -0.30
C ASN A 111 -5.78 -8.22 -1.75
N ALA A 112 -5.03 -7.22 -2.20
CA ALA A 112 -5.18 -6.63 -3.52
C ALA A 112 -4.74 -7.57 -4.65
N ALA A 113 -3.72 -8.40 -4.44
CA ALA A 113 -3.30 -9.41 -5.41
C ALA A 113 -4.38 -10.48 -5.58
N VAL A 114 -4.97 -10.97 -4.47
CA VAL A 114 -6.07 -11.95 -4.53
C VAL A 114 -7.28 -11.35 -5.26
N LEU A 115 -7.70 -10.14 -4.90
CA LEU A 115 -8.82 -9.48 -5.57
C LEU A 115 -8.55 -9.19 -7.04
N ARG A 116 -7.30 -8.91 -7.42
CA ARG A 116 -6.87 -8.76 -8.82
C ARG A 116 -6.99 -10.07 -9.58
N THR A 117 -6.58 -11.18 -8.98
CA THR A 117 -6.75 -12.51 -9.59
C THR A 117 -8.22 -12.90 -9.72
N LEU A 118 -9.05 -12.57 -8.73
CA LEU A 118 -10.49 -12.82 -8.74
C LEU A 118 -11.23 -11.93 -9.76
N ALA A 119 -10.78 -10.69 -9.95
CA ALA A 119 -11.32 -9.81 -10.98
C ALA A 119 -11.07 -10.33 -12.40
N GLY A 120 -9.96 -11.05 -12.60
CA GLY A 120 -9.55 -11.61 -13.88
C GLY A 120 -8.89 -10.58 -14.80
N GLU A 121 -8.04 -11.06 -15.71
CA GLU A 121 -7.23 -10.20 -16.58
C GLU A 121 -8.07 -9.35 -17.54
N GLU A 122 -9.17 -9.89 -18.08
CA GLU A 122 -10.07 -9.15 -18.98
C GLU A 122 -10.65 -7.90 -18.32
N ARG A 123 -11.10 -8.00 -17.06
CA ARG A 123 -11.67 -6.86 -16.34
C ARG A 123 -10.60 -5.86 -15.94
N MET A 124 -9.41 -6.33 -15.58
CA MET A 124 -8.28 -5.43 -15.30
C MET A 124 -7.84 -4.68 -16.56
N GLN A 125 -7.86 -5.32 -17.73
CA GLN A 125 -7.60 -4.65 -19.01
C GLN A 125 -8.70 -3.67 -19.39
N ALA A 126 -9.98 -4.03 -19.19
CA ALA A 126 -11.10 -3.12 -19.40
C ALA A 126 -11.00 -1.87 -18.50
N LEU A 127 -10.61 -2.05 -17.24
CA LEU A 127 -10.34 -0.93 -16.31
C LEU A 127 -9.17 -0.06 -16.77
N ARG A 128 -8.11 -0.64 -17.32
CA ARG A 128 -6.98 0.14 -17.88
C ARG A 128 -7.41 0.98 -19.09
N ALA A 129 -8.33 0.48 -19.91
CA ALA A 129 -8.86 1.17 -21.08
C ALA A 129 -10.06 2.10 -20.78
N SER A 130 -10.63 2.02 -19.57
CA SER A 130 -11.84 2.78 -19.22
C SER A 130 -11.53 4.25 -19.01
N THR A 131 -12.38 5.10 -19.61
CA THR A 131 -12.40 6.54 -19.38
C THR A 131 -13.02 6.91 -18.02
N ASN A 132 -13.82 6.02 -17.42
CA ASN A 132 -14.53 6.29 -16.17
C ASN A 132 -14.24 5.19 -15.13
N ARG A 133 -12.94 5.02 -14.89
CA ARG A 133 -12.36 3.89 -14.17
C ARG A 133 -12.92 3.67 -12.76
N ASP A 134 -13.29 4.73 -12.04
CA ASP A 134 -13.84 4.62 -10.69
C ASP A 134 -15.27 4.05 -10.66
N ALA A 135 -16.10 4.37 -11.66
CA ALA A 135 -17.45 3.83 -11.75
C ALA A 135 -17.43 2.33 -12.08
N ASP A 136 -16.56 1.92 -13.01
CA ASP A 136 -16.35 0.52 -13.37
C ASP A 136 -15.73 -0.26 -12.22
N ALA A 137 -14.77 0.33 -11.50
CA ALA A 137 -14.19 -0.27 -10.30
C ALA A 137 -15.26 -0.53 -9.24
N LYS A 138 -16.14 0.44 -8.98
CA LYS A 138 -17.23 0.26 -8.01
C LYS A 138 -18.12 -0.93 -8.37
N THR A 139 -18.52 -1.03 -9.64
CA THR A 139 -19.34 -2.13 -10.15
C THR A 139 -18.61 -3.48 -10.01
N LEU A 140 -17.31 -3.50 -10.31
CA LEU A 140 -16.46 -4.68 -10.14
C LEU A 140 -16.37 -5.11 -8.67
N PHE A 141 -16.11 -4.17 -7.75
CA PHE A 141 -16.01 -4.47 -6.33
C PHE A 141 -17.35 -4.93 -5.73
N GLU A 142 -18.48 -4.41 -6.19
CA GLU A 142 -19.81 -4.90 -5.80
C GLU A 142 -20.04 -6.35 -6.23
N GLN A 143 -19.62 -6.73 -7.43
CA GLN A 143 -19.69 -8.12 -7.89
C GLN A 143 -18.71 -9.01 -7.14
N LEU A 144 -17.46 -8.58 -6.94
CA LEU A 144 -16.48 -9.33 -6.14
C LEU A 144 -16.95 -9.54 -4.71
N LYS A 145 -17.65 -8.58 -4.08
CA LYS A 145 -18.23 -8.77 -2.74
C LYS A 145 -19.34 -9.82 -2.72
N LYS A 146 -20.12 -9.93 -3.79
CA LYS A 146 -21.19 -10.96 -3.91
C LYS A 146 -20.60 -12.34 -4.14
N ASP A 147 -19.65 -12.45 -5.07
CA ASP A 147 -19.11 -13.73 -5.53
C ASP A 147 -17.94 -14.22 -4.66
N SER A 148 -17.30 -13.32 -3.93
CA SER A 148 -16.06 -13.58 -3.18
C SER A 148 -15.99 -12.77 -1.88
N ALA A 149 -17.07 -12.82 -1.08
CA ALA A 149 -17.16 -12.15 0.21
C ALA A 149 -15.97 -12.44 1.15
N TYR A 150 -15.42 -13.65 1.10
CA TYR A 150 -14.25 -14.07 1.91
C TYR A 150 -12.98 -13.27 1.63
N ALA A 151 -12.86 -12.64 0.44
CA ALA A 151 -11.73 -11.82 0.05
C ALA A 151 -11.84 -10.38 0.61
N PHE A 152 -12.94 -10.07 1.30
CA PHE A 152 -13.18 -8.81 1.99
C PHE A 152 -13.20 -9.01 3.50
N GLU A 153 -12.90 -7.96 4.24
CA GLU A 153 -13.03 -7.97 5.69
C GLU A 153 -14.50 -7.95 6.05
N ASP A 154 -14.93 -8.93 6.86
CA ASP A 154 -16.24 -8.90 7.48
C ASP A 154 -16.34 -7.64 8.34
N MET A 155 -17.38 -6.85 8.10
CA MET A 155 -17.80 -5.76 8.98
C MET A 155 -18.41 -6.32 10.28
N THR A 156 -17.83 -7.38 10.85
CA THR A 156 -18.15 -7.74 12.22
C THR A 156 -17.57 -6.64 13.11
N PRO A 157 -18.41 -5.94 13.89
CA PRO A 157 -17.92 -4.94 14.84
C PRO A 157 -16.81 -5.59 15.68
N PRO A 158 -15.79 -4.81 16.11
CA PRO A 158 -14.73 -5.35 16.95
C PRO A 158 -15.39 -6.14 18.08
N PRO A 159 -14.91 -7.36 18.39
CA PRO A 159 -15.48 -8.14 19.47
C PRO A 159 -15.57 -7.22 20.69
N PRO A 160 -16.72 -7.20 21.40
CA PRO A 160 -16.89 -6.31 22.54
C PRO A 160 -15.66 -6.43 23.43
N PRO A 161 -15.13 -5.30 23.95
CA PRO A 161 -13.91 -5.31 24.74
C PRO A 161 -14.03 -6.41 25.78
N TYR A 162 -13.00 -7.27 25.84
CA TYR A 162 -12.97 -8.42 26.72
C TYR A 162 -13.37 -7.94 28.11
N ALA A 163 -14.59 -8.29 28.55
CA ALA A 163 -15.01 -8.01 29.91
C ALA A 163 -14.13 -8.89 30.78
N ALA A 164 -13.07 -8.31 31.35
CA ALA A 164 -12.32 -8.90 32.45
C ALA A 164 -13.29 -9.00 33.63
N GLY A 165 -14.09 -10.06 33.64
CA GLY A 165 -15.24 -10.21 34.51
C GLY A 165 -15.60 -11.67 34.74
N THR A 166 -14.62 -12.56 34.71
CA THR A 166 -14.76 -13.87 35.34
C THR A 166 -14.45 -13.73 36.83
N GLY A 167 -15.52 -13.57 37.61
CA GLY A 167 -15.55 -13.98 39.02
C GLY A 167 -15.02 -12.96 40.03
N THR A 168 -15.89 -12.06 40.48
CA THR A 168 -15.97 -11.63 41.89
C THR A 168 -17.25 -10.84 42.11
N THR A 169 -18.39 -11.51 41.92
CA THR A 169 -19.54 -11.14 42.77
C THR A 169 -19.11 -11.49 44.19
N VAL A 170 -18.91 -10.45 45.00
CA VAL A 170 -18.74 -10.62 46.44
C VAL A 170 -19.98 -11.37 46.94
N VAL A 171 -19.83 -12.67 47.21
CA VAL A 171 -20.84 -13.53 47.85
C VAL A 171 -20.94 -13.17 49.34
N MET A 172 -21.16 -11.89 49.65
CA MET A 172 -21.39 -11.41 51.03
C MET A 172 -22.80 -10.85 51.21
N ALA A 173 -23.68 -10.92 50.19
CA ALA A 173 -25.03 -10.38 50.33
C ALA A 173 -26.08 -11.41 50.77
N ASN A 174 -25.93 -12.72 50.54
CA ASN A 174 -27.02 -13.69 50.78
C ASN A 174 -26.56 -15.12 51.16
N ASN A 175 -25.52 -15.26 51.97
CA ASN A 175 -25.08 -16.59 52.45
C ASN A 175 -26.13 -17.28 53.34
N ALA A 176 -26.99 -16.51 54.03
CA ALA A 176 -28.06 -17.04 54.88
C ALA A 176 -29.18 -17.73 54.09
N ALA A 177 -29.58 -17.16 52.94
CA ALA A 177 -30.64 -17.72 52.10
C ALA A 177 -30.21 -19.03 51.44
N MET A 178 -28.95 -19.11 50.98
CA MET A 178 -28.39 -20.34 50.40
C MET A 178 -28.21 -21.45 51.44
N ARG A 179 -27.86 -21.12 52.70
CA ARG A 179 -27.76 -22.12 53.78
C ARG A 179 -29.11 -22.68 54.19
N SER A 180 -30.15 -21.86 54.26
CA SER A 180 -31.52 -22.33 54.52
C SER A 180 -32.04 -23.23 53.40
N ALA A 181 -31.75 -22.91 52.13
CA ALA A 181 -32.13 -23.77 51.00
C ALA A 181 -31.36 -25.12 50.99
N MET A 182 -30.18 -25.17 51.60
CA MET A 182 -29.33 -26.35 51.72
C MET A 182 -29.50 -27.10 53.06
N GLY A 183 -30.45 -26.69 53.91
CA GLY A 183 -30.75 -27.33 55.20
C GLY A 183 -29.65 -27.19 56.26
N LEU A 184 -28.76 -26.20 56.13
CA LEU A 184 -27.63 -25.98 57.04
C LEU A 184 -27.98 -24.90 58.10
N PRO A 185 -27.59 -25.09 59.37
CA PRO A 185 -27.86 -24.12 60.43
C PRO A 185 -27.09 -22.80 60.22
N ALA A 186 -27.67 -21.69 60.69
CA ALA A 186 -27.03 -20.38 60.64
C ALA A 186 -25.77 -20.36 61.51
N GLU A 187 -24.71 -19.70 61.01
CA GLU A 187 -23.46 -19.53 61.76
C GLU A 187 -23.72 -18.72 63.03
N LYS A 188 -23.40 -19.32 64.19
CA LYS A 188 -23.30 -18.59 65.44
C LYS A 188 -22.03 -17.75 65.38
N LYS A 189 -22.17 -16.45 65.63
CA LYS A 189 -21.05 -15.52 65.82
C LYS A 189 -20.12 -15.98 66.94
#